data_AF-L0AXD8-F1
#
_entry.id   AF-L0AXD8-F1
#
_cell.length_a   1.000
_cell.length_b   1.000
_cell.length_c   1.000
_cell.angle_alpha   90.00
_cell.angle_beta   90.00
_cell.angle_gamma   90.00
#
_symmetry.space_group_name_H-M   'P 1'
#
loop_
_entity.id
_entity.type
_entity.pdbx_description
1 polymer ?
#
loop_
_entity_poly.entity_id
_entity_poly.type
_entity_poly.pdbx_seq_one_letter_code
_entity_poly.pdbx_strand_id
1 'polypeptide(L)'
;MDLPTVTIDIQGNTNGGGQGAGSITYYGGSPNQVKLTKIEDPPGSGFVKLVHTSATGTSGGLFTVGKVQYGGTPVSDIKPDEPIKSLSVWYHSGDKNHNQPLLIEIEKKDGTYDYHETKGSSTEWNPHGNGSQDNQRLEGKALEQKLEYLNCQYHKLVTINLTFQNSSSLSEKPEGENKYCCGKHNGQEKVTVKGGKVASQIPYVKHHIDNGTEVSGIKYYDEKTRKNITSNNGIRFPIQGSLSVYAFYCGGKPVLIYLDSTSNGTAKGWYKQSPGGDTWEETLIGLKNKDPENIKDCSEKNFEQLVNALNKFPGCGYETCVGPAKSVPSSPLLGAAAPVAGSQGPTGPAGKDGAEYGNPPTEGKIDVAKAQLDSKESGLVTDKNGDREADAGLDASGGKADVVSEGGNGGKSQESAQDKKTVDQAQTVDGRSPDGALQQLTIAKPSDTPGTGKQVGKYCNDCRNCQNCECGCRSGGSEGRCIPDQCTKPDCQCCKDRGGTVPSVNAFLSQGLMIILAFTGDGYLKTYSKYEHDRSKWPTKDFGFWKSLRYWT
;
A
#
# COMPACT_ATOMS: atom_id res chain seq x y z
N MET A 1 -10.94 22.25 39.59
CA MET A 1 -11.22 23.00 38.34
C MET A 1 -12.05 22.08 37.49
N ASP A 2 -13.21 22.53 37.04
CA ASP A 2 -14.05 21.73 36.14
C ASP A 2 -13.36 21.61 34.79
N LEU A 3 -13.36 20.39 34.24
CA LEU A 3 -12.81 20.15 32.91
C LEU A 3 -13.72 20.78 31.85
N PRO A 4 -13.16 21.34 30.77
CA PRO A 4 -13.98 21.89 29.70
C PRO A 4 -14.87 20.79 29.10
N THR A 5 -16.15 21.09 28.94
CA THR A 5 -17.11 20.18 28.30
C THR A 5 -17.44 20.69 26.90
N VAL A 6 -17.23 19.85 25.89
CA VAL A 6 -17.22 20.29 24.48
C VAL A 6 -18.16 19.44 23.62
N THR A 7 -18.70 20.05 22.57
CA THR A 7 -19.38 19.31 21.49
C THR A 7 -18.40 19.13 20.35
N ILE A 8 -18.17 17.89 19.94
CA ILE A 8 -17.30 17.56 18.79
C ILE A 8 -18.18 17.37 17.57
N ASP A 9 -17.99 18.22 16.56
CA ASP A 9 -18.51 17.97 15.22
C ASP A 9 -17.45 17.25 14.38
N ILE A 10 -17.68 15.97 14.11
CA ILE A 10 -16.74 15.13 13.36
C ILE A 10 -16.72 15.45 11.87
N GLN A 11 -17.75 16.12 11.30
CA GLN A 11 -17.70 16.65 9.93
C GLN A 11 -16.81 17.91 9.83
N GLY A 12 -16.43 18.49 10.98
CA GLY A 12 -15.59 19.67 11.07
C GLY A 12 -14.35 19.53 10.18
N ASN A 13 -14.08 20.56 9.38
CA ASN A 13 -12.90 20.61 8.52
C ASN A 13 -12.04 21.81 8.90
N THR A 14 -10.75 21.74 8.58
CA THR A 14 -9.81 22.85 8.76
C THR A 14 -9.90 23.85 7.60
N ASN A 15 -10.94 23.81 6.75
CA ASN A 15 -11.00 24.53 5.47
C ASN A 15 -11.26 26.04 5.62
N GLY A 16 -11.13 26.59 6.84
CA GLY A 16 -11.07 28.03 7.09
C GLY A 16 -9.82 28.75 6.52
N GLY A 17 -8.88 28.04 5.88
CA GLY A 17 -7.82 28.67 5.10
C GLY A 17 -6.57 27.81 4.94
N GLY A 18 -6.37 27.25 3.74
CA GLY A 18 -5.09 26.69 3.29
C GLY A 18 -4.94 25.17 3.38
N GLN A 19 -4.48 24.54 2.30
CA GLN A 19 -4.09 23.13 2.18
C GLN A 19 -2.84 22.76 3.01
N GLY A 20 -2.62 23.38 4.17
CA GLY A 20 -1.54 23.07 5.08
C GLY A 20 -2.01 22.25 6.29
N ALA A 21 -1.07 21.68 7.03
CA ALA A 21 -1.28 21.23 8.40
C ALA A 21 -1.68 22.44 9.27
N GLY A 22 -2.95 22.83 9.19
CA GLY A 22 -3.54 23.93 9.93
C GLY A 22 -4.19 23.42 11.19
N SER A 23 -4.02 24.17 12.28
CA SER A 23 -4.83 23.99 13.48
C SER A 23 -5.95 25.01 13.46
N ILE A 24 -7.18 24.57 13.66
CA ILE A 24 -8.29 25.50 13.98
C ILE A 24 -8.73 25.25 15.41
N THR A 25 -9.08 26.32 16.13
CA THR A 25 -9.76 26.22 17.41
C THR A 25 -11.21 26.56 17.15
N TYR A 26 -12.15 25.68 17.51
CA TYR A 26 -13.58 25.93 17.32
C TYR A 26 -14.39 25.67 18.60
N TYR A 27 -15.63 26.18 18.56
CA TYR A 27 -16.41 26.74 19.65
C TYR A 27 -16.66 25.88 20.90
N GLY A 28 -16.62 26.56 22.05
CA GLY A 28 -17.49 26.34 23.22
C GLY A 28 -17.60 27.55 24.16
N GLY A 29 -17.18 28.75 23.73
CA GLY A 29 -16.93 29.89 24.62
C GLY A 29 -15.70 29.64 25.51
N SER A 30 -15.00 30.68 25.97
CA SER A 30 -13.97 30.48 27.00
C SER A 30 -14.68 29.95 28.26
N PRO A 31 -14.35 28.76 28.82
CA PRO A 31 -13.13 27.93 28.67
C PRO A 31 -13.24 26.62 27.84
N ASN A 32 -14.34 26.37 27.13
CA ASN A 32 -14.61 25.10 26.43
C ASN A 32 -14.09 25.06 24.98
N GLN A 33 -12.79 25.28 24.78
CA GLN A 33 -12.19 25.27 23.43
C GLN A 33 -11.46 23.96 23.11
N VAL A 34 -11.66 23.46 21.88
CA VAL A 34 -10.95 22.30 21.33
C VAL A 34 -10.07 22.74 20.17
N LYS A 35 -8.85 22.21 20.14
CA LYS A 35 -7.90 22.33 19.03
C LYS A 35 -8.08 21.17 18.07
N LEU A 36 -8.33 21.46 16.81
CA LEU A 36 -8.41 20.50 15.71
C LEU A 36 -7.14 20.56 14.87
N THR A 37 -6.46 19.44 14.70
CA THR A 37 -5.31 19.31 13.79
C THR A 37 -5.59 18.28 12.70
N LYS A 38 -5.10 18.53 11.48
CA LYS A 38 -5.16 17.60 10.36
C LYS A 38 -3.76 17.07 10.05
N ILE A 39 -3.61 15.75 10.00
CA ILE A 39 -2.33 15.05 9.76
C ILE A 39 -2.58 13.89 8.79
N GLU A 40 -1.63 13.59 7.90
CA GLU A 40 -1.66 12.35 7.12
C GLU A 40 -0.90 11.25 7.88
N ASP A 41 -1.55 10.12 8.16
CA ASP A 41 -0.99 9.05 8.98
C ASP A 41 -1.57 7.68 8.53
N PRO A 42 -0.75 6.65 8.25
CA PRO A 42 0.68 6.73 7.98
C PRO A 42 1.02 7.72 6.86
N PRO A 43 2.21 8.32 6.85
CA PRO A 43 2.63 9.24 5.79
C PRO A 43 2.50 8.64 4.38
N GLY A 44 1.93 9.41 3.46
CA GLY A 44 1.66 8.97 2.08
C GLY A 44 0.60 7.88 1.95
N SER A 45 -0.10 7.50 3.02
CA SER A 45 -1.14 6.47 2.93
C SER A 45 -2.37 6.87 2.17
N GLY A 46 -2.57 8.17 1.95
CA GLY A 46 -3.84 8.69 1.49
C GLY A 46 -4.92 8.60 2.58
N PHE A 47 -4.56 8.42 3.86
CA PHE A 47 -5.46 8.56 4.98
C PHE A 47 -5.10 9.81 5.79
N VAL A 48 -6.12 10.59 6.12
CA VAL A 48 -5.99 11.80 6.95
C VAL A 48 -6.69 11.60 8.28
N LYS A 49 -6.02 12.03 9.34
CA LYS A 49 -6.48 12.02 10.73
C LYS A 49 -6.83 13.45 11.15
N LEU A 50 -8.04 13.64 11.65
CA LEU A 50 -8.47 14.87 12.30
C LEU A 50 -8.47 14.67 13.82
N VAL A 51 -7.56 15.33 14.52
CA VAL A 51 -7.33 15.14 15.96
C VAL A 51 -7.91 16.30 16.75
N HIS A 52 -8.84 16.01 17.64
CA HIS A 52 -9.44 16.94 18.60
C HIS A 52 -8.70 16.81 19.94
N THR A 53 -8.11 17.90 20.41
CA THR A 53 -7.37 17.97 21.69
C THR A 53 -7.78 19.20 22.49
N SER A 54 -7.53 19.22 23.80
CA SER A 54 -7.78 20.42 24.60
C SER A 54 -6.97 21.62 24.08
N ALA A 55 -7.62 22.80 23.99
CA ALA A 55 -6.95 24.04 23.57
C ALA A 55 -6.08 24.67 24.67
N THR A 56 -6.25 24.27 25.93
CA THR A 56 -5.42 24.77 27.04
C THR A 56 -4.00 24.24 26.82
N GLY A 57 -3.04 25.12 26.49
CA GLY A 57 -1.72 24.82 25.90
C GLY A 57 -0.76 23.85 26.61
N THR A 58 -1.21 23.09 27.60
CA THR A 58 -0.52 21.88 28.05
C THR A 58 -0.87 20.73 27.11
N SER A 59 0.10 20.29 26.31
CA SER A 59 0.02 19.07 25.50
C SER A 59 -0.49 17.91 26.36
N GLY A 60 -1.67 17.39 26.06
CA GLY A 60 -2.32 16.31 26.84
C GLY A 60 -3.33 16.77 27.90
N GLY A 61 -3.82 18.02 27.83
CA GLY A 61 -4.94 18.46 28.67
C GLY A 61 -6.18 17.59 28.48
N LEU A 62 -6.79 17.16 29.59
CA LEU A 62 -8.04 16.40 29.58
C LEU A 62 -9.23 17.31 29.27
N PHE A 63 -10.25 16.75 28.64
CA PHE A 63 -11.53 17.43 28.44
C PHE A 63 -12.68 16.41 28.41
N THR A 64 -13.89 16.88 28.68
CA THR A 64 -15.11 16.06 28.68
C THR A 64 -15.84 16.24 27.35
N VAL A 65 -16.23 15.15 26.71
CA VAL A 65 -17.06 15.19 25.50
C VAL A 65 -18.53 15.18 25.91
N GLY A 66 -19.19 16.33 25.80
CA GLY A 66 -20.62 16.44 26.11
C GLY A 66 -21.51 15.83 25.03
N LYS A 67 -21.11 15.97 23.76
CA LYS A 67 -21.83 15.44 22.60
C LYS A 67 -20.90 15.24 21.42
N VAL A 68 -21.12 14.17 20.65
CA VAL A 68 -20.56 14.01 19.30
C VAL A 68 -21.67 14.21 18.29
N GLN A 69 -21.37 14.91 17.20
CA GLN A 69 -22.30 15.16 16.10
C GLN A 69 -21.58 15.14 14.76
N TYR A 70 -22.33 14.96 13.68
CA TYR A 70 -21.88 15.01 12.30
C TYR A 70 -22.76 16.01 11.55
N GLY A 71 -22.21 17.18 11.19
CA GLY A 71 -22.98 18.20 10.48
C GLY A 71 -24.22 18.66 11.24
N GLY A 72 -24.10 18.82 12.56
CA GLY A 72 -25.22 19.11 13.47
C GLY A 72 -26.07 17.90 13.88
N THR A 73 -25.98 16.77 13.17
CA THR A 73 -26.75 15.55 13.49
C THR A 73 -26.08 14.78 14.63
N PRO A 74 -26.77 14.49 15.76
CA PRO A 74 -26.17 13.73 16.86
C PRO A 74 -25.63 12.36 16.44
N VAL A 75 -24.46 11.97 16.96
CA VAL A 75 -23.86 10.64 16.80
C VAL A 75 -23.90 9.95 18.17
N SER A 76 -24.98 9.21 18.43
CA SER A 76 -25.24 8.62 19.76
C SER A 76 -24.33 7.46 20.13
N ASP A 77 -23.77 6.77 19.13
CA ASP A 77 -22.91 5.59 19.32
C ASP A 77 -21.52 5.95 19.91
N ILE A 78 -21.18 7.24 19.92
CA ILE A 78 -19.90 7.76 20.41
C ILE A 78 -20.14 8.65 21.62
N LYS A 79 -19.96 8.08 22.81
CA LYS A 79 -20.12 8.79 24.07
C LYS A 79 -19.06 8.33 25.07
N PRO A 80 -17.90 9.01 25.14
CA PRO A 80 -16.92 8.75 26.18
C PRO A 80 -17.53 9.02 27.56
N ASP A 81 -17.49 8.05 28.46
CA ASP A 81 -18.04 8.18 29.83
C ASP A 81 -17.09 8.93 30.78
N GLU A 82 -15.82 9.05 30.40
CA GLU A 82 -14.77 9.71 31.18
C GLU A 82 -14.08 10.81 30.39
N PRO A 83 -13.38 11.75 31.06
CA PRO A 83 -12.51 12.70 30.39
C PRO A 83 -11.45 12.01 29.52
N ILE A 84 -11.22 12.58 28.34
CA ILE A 84 -10.31 12.04 27.32
C ILE A 84 -9.16 13.01 27.05
N LYS A 85 -8.06 12.48 26.51
CA LYS A 85 -6.92 13.27 26.02
C LYS A 85 -7.15 13.74 24.60
N SER A 86 -7.68 12.86 23.74
CA SER A 86 -7.91 13.17 22.34
C SER A 86 -9.06 12.34 21.75
N LEU A 87 -9.73 12.91 20.75
CA LEU A 87 -10.64 12.20 19.85
C LEU A 87 -10.19 12.43 18.42
N SER A 88 -9.89 11.34 17.71
CA SER A 88 -9.42 11.39 16.34
C SER A 88 -10.41 10.74 15.39
N VAL A 89 -10.58 11.33 14.21
CA VAL A 89 -11.43 10.80 13.15
C VAL A 89 -10.60 10.61 11.89
N TRP A 90 -10.70 9.43 11.30
CA TRP A 90 -9.95 9.01 10.13
C TRP A 90 -10.78 9.10 8.87
N TYR A 91 -10.20 9.64 7.80
CA TYR A 91 -10.81 9.79 6.48
C TYR A 91 -9.85 9.33 5.39
N HIS A 92 -10.41 8.97 4.23
CA HIS A 92 -9.62 8.88 3.01
C HIS A 92 -9.31 10.31 2.48
N SER A 93 -8.11 10.54 1.97
CA SER A 93 -7.65 11.85 1.50
C SER A 93 -8.42 12.36 0.28
N GLY A 94 -9.00 11.44 -0.50
CA GLY A 94 -9.91 11.76 -1.60
C GLY A 94 -11.26 12.32 -1.14
N ASP A 95 -11.64 12.11 0.12
CA ASP A 95 -12.87 12.63 0.70
C ASP A 95 -12.67 14.07 1.23
N LYS A 96 -12.64 15.01 0.30
CA LYS A 96 -12.33 16.43 0.58
C LYS A 96 -13.30 17.11 1.55
N ASN A 97 -14.53 16.61 1.62
CA ASN A 97 -15.60 17.17 2.44
C ASN A 97 -15.78 16.41 3.76
N HIS A 98 -14.96 15.38 4.01
CA HIS A 98 -15.07 14.55 5.20
C HIS A 98 -16.49 13.95 5.34
N ASN A 99 -17.03 13.47 4.21
CA ASN A 99 -18.34 12.86 4.12
C ASN A 99 -18.37 11.38 4.53
N GLN A 100 -17.21 10.74 4.57
CA GLN A 100 -17.03 9.30 4.65
C GLN A 100 -15.99 8.99 5.74
N PRO A 101 -16.34 9.20 7.03
CA PRO A 101 -15.45 8.87 8.13
C PRO A 101 -15.30 7.35 8.23
N LEU A 102 -14.08 6.89 8.48
CA LEU A 102 -13.73 5.47 8.49
C LEU A 102 -13.68 4.91 9.91
N LEU A 103 -12.89 5.56 10.77
CA LEU A 103 -12.53 5.08 12.10
C LEU A 103 -12.51 6.27 13.06
N ILE A 104 -13.02 6.07 14.26
CA ILE A 104 -12.83 6.97 15.39
C ILE A 104 -11.88 6.31 16.38
N GLU A 105 -10.93 7.08 16.90
CA GLU A 105 -9.95 6.67 17.93
C GLU A 105 -10.08 7.66 19.10
N ILE A 106 -10.32 7.13 20.30
CA ILE A 106 -10.47 7.92 21.53
C ILE A 106 -9.34 7.52 22.49
N GLU A 107 -8.46 8.47 22.81
CA GLU A 107 -7.40 8.28 23.79
C GLU A 107 -7.89 8.70 25.19
N LYS A 108 -7.99 7.75 26.10
CA LYS A 108 -8.48 7.97 27.47
C LYS A 108 -7.44 8.59 28.39
N LYS A 109 -7.88 9.04 29.57
CA LYS A 109 -7.02 9.61 30.62
C LYS A 109 -5.86 8.70 31.02
N ASP A 110 -6.07 7.38 31.05
CA ASP A 110 -5.08 6.37 31.43
C ASP A 110 -4.13 5.99 30.28
N GLY A 111 -4.32 6.54 29.07
CA GLY A 111 -3.53 6.23 27.89
C GLY A 111 -3.99 4.98 27.14
N THR A 112 -5.13 4.39 27.51
CA THR A 112 -5.79 3.34 26.71
C THR A 112 -6.60 3.95 25.56
N TYR A 113 -6.98 3.10 24.60
CA TYR A 113 -7.68 3.50 23.39
C TYR A 113 -9.02 2.78 23.24
N ASP A 114 -10.07 3.53 22.90
CA ASP A 114 -11.30 2.98 22.33
C ASP A 114 -11.36 3.30 20.85
N TYR A 115 -11.86 2.36 20.05
CA TYR A 115 -12.07 2.57 18.63
C TYR A 115 -13.51 2.29 18.24
N HIS A 116 -13.99 3.05 17.25
CA HIS A 116 -15.29 2.83 16.64
C HIS A 116 -15.16 2.84 15.12
N GLU A 117 -15.74 1.82 14.49
CA GLU A 117 -15.72 1.61 13.05
C GLU A 117 -17.02 2.10 12.42
N THR A 118 -16.95 2.76 11.26
CA THR A 118 -18.15 3.15 10.53
C THR A 118 -19.00 1.92 10.16
N LYS A 119 -20.33 2.10 10.09
CA LYS A 119 -21.26 1.14 9.46
C LYS A 119 -21.53 1.46 7.98
N GLY A 120 -20.79 2.40 7.40
CA GLY A 120 -21.01 2.94 6.07
C GLY A 120 -21.89 4.18 6.05
N SER A 121 -22.28 4.69 7.22
CA SER A 121 -22.87 6.01 7.40
C SER A 121 -21.99 6.86 8.30
N SER A 122 -22.21 8.17 8.28
CA SER A 122 -21.45 9.12 9.11
C SER A 122 -21.94 9.18 10.57
N THR A 123 -23.10 8.60 10.87
CA THR A 123 -23.77 8.69 12.17
C THR A 123 -23.89 7.36 12.90
N GLU A 124 -23.59 6.22 12.26
CA GLU A 124 -23.70 4.90 12.87
C GLU A 124 -22.34 4.21 12.97
N TRP A 125 -22.04 3.70 14.16
CA TRP A 125 -20.72 3.20 14.52
C TRP A 125 -20.80 1.87 15.29
N ASN A 126 -19.87 0.96 15.01
CA ASN A 126 -19.67 -0.25 15.80
C ASN A 126 -18.45 -0.08 16.69
N PRO A 127 -18.49 -0.52 17.97
CA PRO A 127 -17.26 -0.61 18.75
C PRO A 127 -16.29 -1.59 18.07
N HIS A 128 -15.01 -1.23 18.02
CA HIS A 128 -13.95 -2.10 17.53
C HIS A 128 -13.62 -3.16 18.57
N GLY A 129 -13.58 -4.43 18.14
CA GLY A 129 -13.27 -5.55 19.03
C GLY A 129 -14.43 -5.84 19.99
N ASN A 130 -15.15 -6.93 19.76
CA ASN A 130 -16.19 -7.41 20.69
C ASN A 130 -15.55 -7.99 21.97
N GLY A 131 -14.98 -7.13 22.82
CA GLY A 131 -14.47 -7.49 24.15
C GLY A 131 -13.05 -8.06 24.23
N SER A 132 -12.29 -8.12 23.12
CA SER A 132 -10.86 -8.42 23.17
C SER A 132 -10.10 -7.17 23.58
N GLN A 133 -9.53 -7.19 24.79
CA GLN A 133 -8.88 -6.09 25.53
C GLN A 133 -7.63 -5.47 24.88
N ASP A 134 -7.53 -5.41 23.55
CA ASP A 134 -6.40 -4.71 22.94
C ASP A 134 -6.66 -3.21 22.95
N ASN A 135 -6.59 -2.66 24.16
CA ASN A 135 -6.57 -1.23 24.47
C ASN A 135 -5.27 -0.56 23.98
N GLN A 136 -4.45 -1.29 23.21
CA GLN A 136 -3.24 -0.79 22.60
C GLN A 136 -3.56 0.12 21.43
N ARG A 137 -2.64 1.03 21.15
CA ARG A 137 -2.79 1.90 20.01
C ARG A 137 -2.65 1.12 18.71
N LEU A 138 -3.60 1.26 17.80
CA LEU A 138 -3.45 0.78 16.43
C LEU A 138 -2.42 1.67 15.74
N GLU A 139 -1.28 1.10 15.38
CA GLU A 139 -0.20 1.82 14.71
C GLU A 139 0.34 1.02 13.52
N GLY A 140 1.05 1.73 12.63
CA GLY A 140 1.75 1.16 11.49
C GLY A 140 0.84 0.29 10.60
N LYS A 141 1.28 -0.94 10.33
CA LYS A 141 0.60 -1.86 9.40
C LYS A 141 -0.80 -2.26 9.88
N ALA A 142 -1.01 -2.43 11.18
CA ALA A 142 -2.31 -2.86 11.71
C ALA A 142 -3.39 -1.79 11.49
N LEU A 143 -3.07 -0.54 11.82
CA LEU A 143 -3.92 0.62 11.56
C LEU A 143 -4.21 0.79 10.07
N GLU A 144 -3.17 0.73 9.25
CA GLU A 144 -3.29 0.89 7.79
C GLU A 144 -4.21 -0.17 7.19
N GLN A 145 -3.99 -1.45 7.52
CA GLN A 145 -4.84 -2.55 7.05
C GLN A 145 -6.30 -2.36 7.50
N LYS A 146 -6.50 -1.82 8.71
CA LYS A 146 -7.84 -1.52 9.21
C LYS A 146 -8.52 -0.42 8.40
N LEU A 147 -7.83 0.66 8.11
CA LEU A 147 -8.35 1.77 7.31
C LEU A 147 -8.65 1.34 5.87
N GLU A 148 -7.76 0.57 5.24
CA GLU A 148 -7.98 0.01 3.90
C GLU A 148 -9.17 -0.95 3.86
N TYR A 149 -9.31 -1.79 4.89
CA TYR A 149 -10.44 -2.69 5.02
C TYR A 149 -11.76 -1.93 5.09
N LEU A 150 -11.83 -0.89 5.93
CA LEU A 150 -13.02 -0.03 6.06
C LEU A 150 -13.32 0.72 4.76
N ASN A 151 -12.29 1.20 4.06
CA ASN A 151 -12.42 1.90 2.79
C ASN A 151 -12.94 0.99 1.65
N CYS A 152 -12.39 -0.23 1.50
CA CYS A 152 -12.91 -1.21 0.53
C CYS A 152 -14.34 -1.61 0.91
N GLN A 153 -14.60 -1.84 2.21
CA GLN A 153 -15.87 -2.32 2.70
C GLN A 153 -17.05 -1.37 2.48
N TYR A 154 -16.90 -0.09 2.84
CA TYR A 154 -18.03 0.83 2.89
C TYR A 154 -18.04 1.86 1.76
N HIS A 155 -16.87 2.13 1.17
CA HIS A 155 -16.72 3.19 0.19
C HIS A 155 -16.30 2.68 -1.19
N LYS A 156 -16.15 1.35 -1.34
CA LYS A 156 -15.79 0.70 -2.62
C LYS A 156 -14.48 1.22 -3.23
N LEU A 157 -13.56 1.68 -2.36
CA LEU A 157 -12.22 2.10 -2.75
C LEU A 157 -11.20 1.00 -2.41
N VAL A 158 -10.39 0.62 -3.39
CA VAL A 158 -9.44 -0.50 -3.27
C VAL A 158 -8.01 -0.02 -3.41
N THR A 159 -7.14 -0.48 -2.52
CA THR A 159 -5.70 -0.29 -2.64
C THR A 159 -5.06 -1.49 -3.31
N ILE A 160 -4.37 -1.29 -4.44
CA ILE A 160 -3.63 -2.36 -5.11
C ILE A 160 -2.30 -2.59 -4.35
N ASN A 161 -2.04 -3.83 -3.97
CA ASN A 161 -0.82 -4.26 -3.29
C ASN A 161 0.10 -5.04 -4.24
N LEU A 162 1.17 -4.37 -4.69
CA LEU A 162 2.21 -4.91 -5.56
C LEU A 162 3.36 -5.58 -4.80
N THR A 163 3.28 -5.81 -3.49
CA THR A 163 4.29 -6.60 -2.77
C THR A 163 4.50 -7.93 -3.48
N PHE A 164 5.76 -8.29 -3.74
CA PHE A 164 6.07 -9.46 -4.57
C PHE A 164 5.45 -10.74 -4.03
N GLN A 165 5.55 -11.02 -2.72
CA GLN A 165 4.95 -12.22 -2.13
C GLN A 165 3.42 -12.27 -2.34
N ASN A 166 2.74 -11.13 -2.23
CA ASN A 166 1.30 -11.03 -2.50
C ASN A 166 1.01 -11.28 -3.99
N SER A 167 1.82 -10.71 -4.86
CA SER A 167 1.60 -10.71 -6.31
C SER A 167 1.92 -12.08 -6.93
N SER A 168 3.02 -12.71 -6.53
CA SER A 168 3.43 -14.04 -7.01
C SER A 168 2.52 -15.14 -6.49
N SER A 169 2.19 -15.12 -5.18
CA SER A 169 1.34 -16.16 -4.60
C SER A 169 -0.09 -16.14 -5.15
N LEU A 170 -0.59 -14.99 -5.57
CA LEU A 170 -1.91 -14.87 -6.20
C LEU A 170 -1.87 -15.16 -7.70
N SER A 171 -0.79 -14.81 -8.40
CA SER A 171 -0.69 -15.03 -9.85
C SER A 171 -0.54 -16.49 -10.25
N GLU A 172 -0.05 -17.34 -9.33
CA GLU A 172 0.10 -18.79 -9.51
C GLU A 172 -1.18 -19.58 -9.19
N LYS A 173 -2.18 -18.93 -8.57
CA LYS A 173 -3.46 -19.58 -8.22
C LYS A 173 -4.34 -19.79 -9.44
N PRO A 174 -5.22 -20.80 -9.42
CA PRO A 174 -6.22 -21.00 -10.46
C PRO A 174 -7.15 -19.78 -10.56
N GLU A 175 -7.75 -19.60 -11.75
CA GLU A 175 -8.71 -18.53 -11.98
C GLU A 175 -9.88 -18.61 -11.01
N GLY A 176 -10.19 -17.48 -10.36
CA GLY A 176 -11.21 -17.40 -9.31
C GLY A 176 -10.61 -17.31 -7.90
N GLU A 177 -9.46 -17.96 -7.66
CA GLU A 177 -8.71 -17.86 -6.39
C GLU A 177 -7.58 -16.82 -6.44
N ASN A 178 -7.28 -16.34 -7.64
CA ASN A 178 -6.28 -15.32 -7.92
C ASN A 178 -6.78 -13.89 -7.67
N LYS A 179 -7.71 -13.70 -6.73
CA LYS A 179 -8.38 -12.42 -6.48
C LYS A 179 -8.23 -11.95 -5.04
N TYR A 180 -8.34 -10.64 -4.81
CA TYR A 180 -8.36 -10.05 -3.47
C TYR A 180 -9.14 -8.72 -3.38
N CYS A 181 -9.66 -8.41 -2.18
CA CYS A 181 -10.01 -7.07 -1.68
C CYS A 181 -10.11 -7.14 -0.15
N CYS A 182 -11.24 -6.71 0.44
CA CYS A 182 -11.61 -6.93 1.82
C CYS A 182 -12.50 -8.17 1.98
N GLY A 183 -12.53 -8.74 3.19
CA GLY A 183 -13.29 -9.96 3.48
C GLY A 183 -14.82 -9.85 3.37
N LYS A 184 -15.41 -8.66 3.28
CA LYS A 184 -16.85 -8.53 2.96
C LYS A 184 -17.17 -8.84 1.50
N HIS A 185 -16.15 -8.90 0.64
CA HIS A 185 -16.28 -9.25 -0.76
C HIS A 185 -15.80 -10.67 -1.05
N ASN A 186 -15.93 -11.60 -0.11
CA ASN A 186 -15.59 -13.01 -0.37
C ASN A 186 -16.40 -13.54 -1.56
N GLY A 187 -15.72 -13.97 -2.63
CA GLY A 187 -16.31 -14.38 -3.90
C GLY A 187 -16.73 -13.22 -4.83
N GLN A 188 -16.53 -11.97 -4.41
CA GLN A 188 -16.75 -10.74 -5.18
C GLN A 188 -15.53 -9.82 -5.15
N GLU A 189 -14.35 -10.40 -4.93
CA GLU A 189 -13.09 -9.70 -4.86
C GLU A 189 -12.87 -8.88 -6.14
N LYS A 190 -12.44 -7.64 -5.96
CA LYS A 190 -12.40 -6.64 -7.04
C LYS A 190 -11.10 -6.63 -7.81
N VAL A 191 -10.01 -7.12 -7.21
CA VAL A 191 -8.70 -7.17 -7.87
C VAL A 191 -8.42 -8.59 -8.32
N THR A 192 -8.23 -8.79 -9.62
CA THR A 192 -7.76 -10.06 -10.20
C THR A 192 -6.26 -9.97 -10.49
N VAL A 193 -5.51 -11.02 -10.18
CA VAL A 193 -4.05 -11.08 -10.37
C VAL A 193 -3.70 -12.16 -11.39
N LYS A 194 -2.97 -11.82 -12.45
CA LYS A 194 -2.54 -12.78 -13.48
C LYS A 194 -1.05 -12.62 -13.76
N GLY A 195 -0.33 -13.75 -13.82
CA GLY A 195 1.06 -13.77 -14.29
C GLY A 195 1.11 -13.76 -15.81
N GLY A 196 2.14 -13.14 -16.39
CA GLY A 196 2.35 -13.13 -17.83
C GLY A 196 3.81 -12.90 -18.21
N LYS A 197 4.09 -12.93 -19.51
CA LYS A 197 5.42 -12.65 -20.06
C LYS A 197 5.34 -11.76 -21.30
N VAL A 198 6.24 -10.79 -21.38
CA VAL A 198 6.47 -9.99 -22.60
C VAL A 198 7.37 -10.80 -23.54
N ALA A 199 6.92 -11.00 -24.78
CA ALA A 199 7.60 -11.81 -25.79
C ALA A 199 8.13 -13.17 -25.25
N SER A 200 7.33 -13.82 -24.39
CA SER A 200 7.65 -15.09 -23.71
C SER A 200 8.90 -15.10 -22.82
N GLN A 201 9.53 -13.95 -22.57
CA GLN A 201 10.81 -13.86 -21.88
C GLN A 201 10.73 -13.10 -20.56
N ILE A 202 10.18 -11.89 -20.56
CA ILE A 202 10.24 -11.00 -19.39
C ILE A 202 8.97 -11.18 -18.57
N PRO A 203 9.03 -11.74 -17.35
CA PRO A 203 7.86 -11.96 -16.53
C PRO A 203 7.30 -10.64 -15.99
N TYR A 204 5.98 -10.58 -15.88
CA TYR A 204 5.26 -9.52 -15.18
C TYR A 204 4.09 -10.11 -14.38
N VAL A 205 3.58 -9.34 -13.41
CA VAL A 205 2.31 -9.63 -12.74
C VAL A 205 1.32 -8.50 -13.02
N LYS A 206 0.15 -8.86 -13.53
CA LYS A 206 -0.95 -7.94 -13.85
C LYS A 206 -1.97 -7.96 -12.73
N HIS A 207 -2.22 -6.82 -12.11
CA HIS A 207 -3.37 -6.57 -11.23
C HIS A 207 -4.43 -5.84 -12.03
N HIS A 208 -5.64 -6.38 -12.08
CA HIS A 208 -6.75 -5.81 -12.84
C HIS A 208 -7.94 -5.54 -11.94
N ILE A 209 -8.56 -4.37 -12.11
CA ILE A 209 -9.80 -3.97 -11.46
C ILE A 209 -10.79 -3.57 -12.55
N ASP A 210 -12.00 -4.13 -12.46
CA ASP A 210 -13.10 -3.85 -13.39
C ASP A 210 -13.74 -2.48 -13.14
N ASN A 211 -14.59 -2.04 -14.07
CA ASN A 211 -15.36 -0.81 -13.92
C ASN A 211 -16.28 -0.84 -12.67
N GLY A 212 -16.52 0.34 -12.10
CA GLY A 212 -17.42 0.53 -10.94
C GLY A 212 -16.75 0.37 -9.57
N THR A 213 -15.44 0.16 -9.53
CA THR A 213 -14.60 0.21 -8.32
C THR A 213 -13.57 1.33 -8.48
N GLU A 214 -13.36 2.13 -7.44
CA GLU A 214 -12.32 3.16 -7.46
C GLU A 214 -11.04 2.63 -6.82
N VAL A 215 -9.89 3.09 -7.32
CA VAL A 215 -8.58 2.73 -6.75
C VAL A 215 -8.12 3.86 -5.84
N SER A 216 -8.04 3.62 -4.53
CA SER A 216 -7.57 4.62 -3.55
C SER A 216 -6.06 4.81 -3.57
N GLY A 217 -5.31 3.80 -4.02
CA GLY A 217 -3.87 3.85 -4.00
C GLY A 217 -3.24 2.60 -4.62
N ILE A 218 -1.95 2.69 -4.90
CA ILE A 218 -1.11 1.55 -5.27
C ILE A 218 0.08 1.57 -4.32
N LYS A 219 0.37 0.43 -3.68
CA LYS A 219 1.45 0.30 -2.71
C LYS A 219 2.25 -0.98 -2.90
N TYR A 220 3.39 -1.06 -2.25
CA TYR A 220 4.12 -2.29 -1.98
C TYR A 220 4.86 -2.14 -0.65
N TYR A 221 5.36 -3.25 -0.11
CA TYR A 221 6.22 -3.25 1.06
C TYR A 221 7.64 -3.60 0.63
N ASP A 222 8.56 -2.71 0.96
CA ASP A 222 9.98 -3.02 0.96
C ASP A 222 10.36 -3.44 2.38
N GLU A 223 10.53 -4.75 2.55
CA GLU A 223 10.64 -5.41 3.86
C GLU A 223 9.40 -5.14 4.75
N LYS A 224 9.51 -4.19 5.68
CA LYS A 224 8.43 -3.76 6.60
C LYS A 224 7.96 -2.33 6.30
N THR A 225 8.66 -1.63 5.43
CA THR A 225 8.37 -0.24 5.11
C THR A 225 7.40 -0.19 3.94
N ARG A 226 6.24 0.40 4.18
CA ARG A 226 5.28 0.67 3.12
C ARG A 226 5.84 1.71 2.15
N LYS A 227 5.68 1.45 0.87
CA LYS A 227 6.03 2.34 -0.23
C LYS A 227 4.79 2.59 -1.07
N ASN A 228 4.54 3.84 -1.37
CA ASN A 228 3.45 4.25 -2.24
C ASN A 228 3.95 4.43 -3.65
N ILE A 229 3.07 4.19 -4.61
CA ILE A 229 3.31 4.55 -5.99
C ILE A 229 2.61 5.87 -6.25
N THR A 230 3.33 6.96 -6.02
CA THR A 230 2.88 8.33 -6.30
C THR A 230 3.73 8.94 -7.40
N SER A 231 3.14 9.83 -8.18
CA SER A 231 3.86 10.58 -9.20
C SER A 231 3.36 12.02 -9.23
N ASN A 232 4.27 12.99 -9.28
CA ASN A 232 3.92 14.41 -9.25
C ASN A 232 3.00 14.81 -10.42
N ASN A 233 3.19 14.18 -11.59
CA ASN A 233 2.56 14.63 -12.84
C ASN A 233 1.69 13.59 -13.54
N GLY A 234 1.56 12.36 -13.01
CA GLY A 234 0.80 11.29 -13.67
C GLY A 234 -0.26 10.65 -12.78
N ILE A 235 0.16 10.08 -11.66
CA ILE A 235 -0.69 9.20 -10.87
C ILE A 235 -1.42 10.02 -9.80
N ARG A 236 -2.73 10.17 -9.97
CA ARG A 236 -3.61 10.85 -9.01
C ARG A 236 -4.68 9.89 -8.53
N PHE A 237 -4.90 9.85 -7.22
CA PHE A 237 -5.92 9.04 -6.58
C PHE A 237 -7.08 9.90 -6.06
N PRO A 238 -8.31 9.35 -6.00
CA PRO A 238 -8.70 8.03 -6.50
C PRO A 238 -8.67 7.94 -8.03
N ILE A 239 -8.35 6.77 -8.58
CA ILE A 239 -8.47 6.47 -10.02
C ILE A 239 -9.84 5.84 -10.25
N GLN A 240 -10.61 6.40 -11.17
CA GLN A 240 -11.95 5.92 -11.51
C GLN A 240 -11.90 4.93 -12.68
N GLY A 241 -12.92 4.08 -12.80
CA GLY A 241 -13.05 3.10 -13.88
C GLY A 241 -12.05 1.94 -13.78
N SER A 242 -11.97 1.15 -14.83
CA SER A 242 -11.10 -0.03 -14.87
C SER A 242 -9.63 0.38 -14.90
N LEU A 243 -8.81 -0.36 -14.16
CA LEU A 243 -7.37 -0.17 -14.10
C LEU A 243 -6.64 -1.52 -14.22
N SER A 244 -5.67 -1.59 -15.13
CA SER A 244 -4.66 -2.65 -15.11
C SER A 244 -3.31 -2.08 -14.68
N VAL A 245 -2.66 -2.76 -13.74
CA VAL A 245 -1.30 -2.46 -13.27
C VAL A 245 -0.41 -3.65 -13.57
N TYR A 246 0.53 -3.49 -14.47
CA TYR A 246 1.53 -4.50 -14.79
C TYR A 246 2.81 -4.18 -14.04
N ALA A 247 3.26 -5.07 -13.17
CA ALA A 247 4.45 -4.88 -12.35
C ALA A 247 5.58 -5.81 -12.79
N PHE A 248 6.76 -5.23 -12.99
CA PHE A 248 8.01 -5.93 -13.28
C PHE A 248 8.90 -5.91 -12.04
N TYR A 249 9.39 -7.08 -11.65
CA TYR A 249 10.10 -7.26 -10.40
C TYR A 249 11.58 -7.60 -10.62
N CYS A 250 12.45 -7.01 -9.80
CA CYS A 250 13.85 -7.40 -9.68
C CYS A 250 14.24 -7.45 -8.21
N GLY A 251 14.89 -8.53 -7.79
CA GLY A 251 15.18 -8.78 -6.36
C GLY A 251 13.92 -8.78 -5.47
N GLY A 252 12.76 -9.16 -6.01
CA GLY A 252 11.48 -9.13 -5.28
C GLY A 252 10.89 -7.73 -5.06
N LYS A 253 11.41 -6.68 -5.71
CA LYS A 253 10.88 -5.31 -5.64
C LYS A 253 10.31 -4.89 -7.00
N PRO A 254 9.14 -4.23 -7.06
CA PRO A 254 8.65 -3.67 -8.30
C PRO A 254 9.55 -2.50 -8.72
N VAL A 255 10.14 -2.57 -9.91
CA VAL A 255 11.09 -1.55 -10.42
C VAL A 255 10.53 -0.75 -11.59
N LEU A 256 9.60 -1.34 -12.33
CA LEU A 256 8.94 -0.75 -13.48
C LEU A 256 7.48 -1.20 -13.46
N ILE A 257 6.56 -0.27 -13.73
CA ILE A 257 5.14 -0.57 -13.87
C ILE A 257 4.58 0.01 -15.17
N TYR A 258 3.56 -0.63 -15.71
CA TYR A 258 2.66 -0.05 -16.71
C TYR A 258 1.27 0.09 -16.11
N LEU A 259 0.67 1.26 -16.28
CA LEU A 259 -0.70 1.54 -15.88
C LEU A 259 -1.56 1.71 -17.13
N ASP A 260 -2.65 0.96 -17.19
CA ASP A 260 -3.68 1.07 -18.24
C ASP A 260 -5.02 1.42 -17.60
N SER A 261 -5.31 2.72 -17.52
CA SER A 261 -6.60 3.21 -17.03
C SER A 261 -7.50 3.60 -18.20
N THR A 262 -8.79 3.27 -18.08
CA THR A 262 -9.82 3.74 -19.01
C THR A 262 -10.30 5.15 -18.69
N SER A 263 -10.03 5.67 -17.49
CA SER A 263 -10.38 7.04 -17.12
C SER A 263 -9.39 8.05 -17.73
N ASN A 264 -9.89 8.96 -18.56
CA ASN A 264 -9.30 10.22 -19.07
C ASN A 264 -7.76 10.40 -19.10
N GLY A 265 -7.00 9.33 -19.38
CA GLY A 265 -5.57 9.35 -19.69
C GLY A 265 -4.60 9.74 -18.58
N THR A 266 -5.03 10.18 -17.39
CA THR A 266 -4.10 10.73 -16.38
C THR A 266 -3.12 9.70 -15.86
N ALA A 267 -3.55 8.45 -15.69
CA ALA A 267 -2.72 7.38 -15.15
C ALA A 267 -2.16 6.44 -16.23
N LYS A 268 -2.35 6.66 -17.53
CA LYS A 268 -1.92 5.70 -18.57
C LYS A 268 -0.46 5.91 -18.97
N GLY A 269 0.36 4.87 -18.82
CA GLY A 269 1.75 4.88 -19.27
C GLY A 269 2.71 4.02 -18.44
N TRP A 270 3.99 4.11 -18.78
CA TRP A 270 5.07 3.43 -18.09
C TRP A 270 5.65 4.32 -17.00
N TYR A 271 5.87 3.76 -15.82
CA TYR A 271 6.46 4.48 -14.69
C TYR A 271 7.56 3.65 -14.06
N LYS A 272 8.61 4.31 -13.60
CA LYS A 272 9.69 3.68 -12.83
C LYS A 272 9.94 4.43 -11.55
N GLN A 273 10.49 3.74 -10.56
CA GLN A 273 10.89 4.36 -9.31
C GLN A 273 12.06 5.33 -9.56
N SER A 274 11.98 6.54 -9.03
CA SER A 274 13.09 7.50 -9.08
C SER A 274 14.24 7.02 -8.17
N PRO A 275 15.52 7.22 -8.56
CA PRO A 275 16.65 6.79 -7.76
C PRO A 275 16.62 7.38 -6.34
N GLY A 276 16.65 6.52 -5.31
CA GLY A 276 16.71 6.95 -3.92
C GLY A 276 15.42 7.57 -3.34
N GLY A 277 14.29 7.47 -4.06
CA GLY A 277 13.03 8.08 -3.63
C GLY A 277 11.83 7.13 -3.64
N ASP A 278 10.73 7.63 -3.07
CA ASP A 278 9.42 6.96 -3.04
C ASP A 278 8.48 7.46 -4.15
N THR A 279 9.01 8.31 -5.04
CA THR A 279 8.26 8.86 -6.18
C THR A 279 8.55 8.06 -7.44
N TRP A 280 7.54 8.02 -8.31
CA TRP A 280 7.57 7.34 -9.59
C TRP A 280 7.52 8.37 -10.72
N GLU A 281 8.42 8.23 -11.67
CA GLU A 281 8.53 9.10 -12.84
C GLU A 281 8.06 8.36 -14.10
N GLU A 282 7.33 9.08 -14.96
CA GLU A 282 6.96 8.55 -16.27
C GLU A 282 8.23 8.25 -17.08
N THR A 283 8.23 7.11 -17.75
CA THR A 283 9.35 6.64 -18.56
C THR A 283 8.83 6.01 -19.85
N LEU A 284 9.74 5.53 -20.70
CA LEU A 284 9.40 4.84 -21.94
C LEU A 284 8.31 5.56 -22.74
N ILE A 285 8.45 6.87 -22.92
CA ILE A 285 7.41 7.75 -23.51
C ILE A 285 6.95 7.23 -24.89
N GLY A 286 7.87 6.66 -25.68
CA GLY A 286 7.56 6.04 -26.97
C GLY A 286 6.67 4.79 -26.90
N LEU A 287 6.53 4.18 -25.72
CA LEU A 287 5.71 2.99 -25.43
C LEU A 287 4.45 3.32 -24.63
N LYS A 288 4.12 4.60 -24.41
CA LYS A 288 2.99 5.03 -23.57
C LYS A 288 1.68 4.31 -23.88
N ASN A 289 1.41 4.07 -25.16
CA ASN A 289 0.18 3.42 -25.64
C ASN A 289 0.34 1.92 -25.94
N LYS A 290 1.45 1.30 -25.53
CA LYS A 290 1.71 -0.13 -25.69
C LYS A 290 1.86 -0.76 -24.32
N ASP A 291 0.84 -1.49 -23.92
CA ASP A 291 0.89 -2.34 -22.73
C ASP A 291 1.83 -3.55 -22.95
N PRO A 292 2.22 -4.24 -21.86
CA PRO A 292 3.08 -5.42 -21.93
C PRO A 292 2.53 -6.58 -22.78
N GLU A 293 1.21 -6.76 -22.86
CA GLU A 293 0.58 -7.86 -23.62
C GLU A 293 0.66 -7.62 -25.14
N ASN A 294 0.82 -6.36 -25.54
CA ASN A 294 0.97 -5.92 -26.92
C ASN A 294 2.42 -5.86 -27.43
N ILE A 295 3.41 -6.27 -26.63
CA ILE A 295 4.81 -6.45 -27.04
C ILE A 295 5.05 -7.95 -27.25
N LYS A 296 4.76 -8.42 -28.47
CA LYS A 296 4.67 -9.86 -28.78
C LYS A 296 5.98 -10.47 -29.28
N ASP A 297 6.75 -9.70 -30.03
CA ASP A 297 8.01 -10.16 -30.63
C ASP A 297 9.20 -9.47 -29.97
N CYS A 298 10.20 -10.26 -29.61
CA CYS A 298 11.43 -9.78 -28.99
C CYS A 298 12.36 -9.07 -29.97
N SER A 299 12.12 -9.21 -31.28
CA SER A 299 12.79 -8.50 -32.36
C SER A 299 12.26 -7.08 -32.53
N GLU A 300 11.16 -6.72 -31.87
CA GLU A 300 10.62 -5.37 -31.93
C GLU A 300 11.49 -4.39 -31.14
N LYS A 301 11.66 -3.18 -31.71
CA LYS A 301 12.27 -2.03 -31.03
C LYS A 301 11.65 -1.75 -29.64
N ASN A 302 10.36 -2.07 -29.46
CA ASN A 302 9.67 -1.87 -28.18
C ASN A 302 10.19 -2.81 -27.09
N PHE A 303 10.49 -4.07 -27.45
CA PHE A 303 11.08 -5.04 -26.55
C PHE A 303 12.48 -4.62 -26.14
N GLU A 304 13.31 -4.18 -27.10
CA GLU A 304 14.65 -3.67 -26.82
C GLU A 304 14.62 -2.47 -25.86
N GLN A 305 13.70 -1.52 -26.05
CA GLN A 305 13.52 -0.39 -25.14
C GLN A 305 13.14 -0.83 -23.72
N LEU A 306 12.26 -1.83 -23.59
CA LEU A 306 11.85 -2.39 -22.31
C LEU A 306 13.03 -3.09 -21.61
N VAL A 307 13.76 -3.95 -22.31
CA VAL A 307 14.97 -4.62 -21.79
C VAL A 307 15.99 -3.60 -21.32
N ASN A 308 16.27 -2.57 -22.13
CA ASN A 308 17.22 -1.52 -21.80
C ASN A 308 16.78 -0.68 -20.59
N ALA A 309 15.47 -0.52 -20.36
CA ALA A 309 14.97 0.14 -19.16
C ALA A 309 15.13 -0.75 -17.92
N LEU A 310 14.82 -2.04 -18.03
CA LEU A 310 14.92 -2.99 -16.92
C LEU A 310 16.38 -3.24 -16.50
N ASN A 311 17.30 -3.40 -17.45
CA ASN A 311 18.72 -3.65 -17.16
C ASN A 311 19.45 -2.49 -16.45
N LYS A 312 18.79 -1.32 -16.29
CA LYS A 312 19.31 -0.22 -15.46
C LYS A 312 19.10 -0.46 -13.97
N PHE A 313 18.24 -1.40 -13.58
CA PHE A 313 17.98 -1.72 -12.19
C PHE A 313 18.84 -2.90 -11.73
N PRO A 314 19.52 -2.79 -10.59
CA PRO A 314 20.29 -3.89 -10.03
C PRO A 314 19.45 -5.16 -9.86
N GLY A 315 19.99 -6.30 -10.28
CA GLY A 315 19.29 -7.59 -10.22
C GLY A 315 18.33 -7.86 -11.39
N CYS A 316 18.17 -6.92 -12.33
CA CYS A 316 17.58 -7.21 -13.63
C CYS A 316 18.68 -7.53 -14.65
N GLY A 317 18.68 -8.74 -15.20
CA GLY A 317 19.63 -9.17 -16.23
C GLY A 317 18.88 -9.85 -17.38
N TYR A 318 18.10 -9.09 -18.12
CA TYR A 318 17.36 -9.61 -19.27
C TYR A 318 18.22 -9.49 -20.53
N GLU A 319 18.31 -10.57 -21.29
CA GLU A 319 19.06 -10.58 -22.54
C GLU A 319 18.26 -9.88 -23.65
N THR A 320 18.96 -9.12 -24.49
CA THR A 320 18.39 -8.69 -25.77
C THR A 320 18.24 -9.92 -26.66
N CYS A 321 17.16 -9.98 -27.44
CA CYS A 321 16.96 -11.11 -28.33
C CYS A 321 18.14 -11.26 -29.29
N VAL A 322 18.78 -12.43 -29.25
CA VAL A 322 19.68 -12.84 -30.34
C VAL A 322 18.75 -13.12 -31.50
N GLY A 323 18.64 -12.16 -32.43
CA GLY A 323 17.85 -12.35 -33.64
C GLY A 323 18.20 -13.70 -34.26
N PRO A 324 17.23 -14.42 -34.86
CA PRO A 324 17.47 -15.75 -35.42
C PRO A 324 18.72 -15.64 -36.26
N ALA A 325 19.79 -16.32 -35.83
CA ALA A 325 21.12 -16.15 -36.39
C ALA A 325 20.92 -16.17 -37.90
N LYS A 326 21.10 -15.01 -38.58
CA LYS A 326 20.82 -14.87 -40.01
C LYS A 326 21.46 -16.09 -40.62
N SER A 327 20.65 -17.05 -41.08
CA SER A 327 21.14 -18.37 -41.44
C SER A 327 22.30 -18.11 -42.37
N VAL A 328 23.52 -18.33 -41.88
CA VAL A 328 24.71 -18.02 -42.66
C VAL A 328 24.47 -18.81 -43.94
N PRO A 329 24.38 -18.16 -45.11
CA PRO A 329 24.04 -18.86 -46.35
C PRO A 329 24.98 -20.04 -46.41
N SER A 330 24.41 -21.24 -46.29
CA SER A 330 25.16 -22.48 -46.21
C SER A 330 26.11 -22.46 -47.39
N SER A 331 27.40 -22.28 -47.11
CA SER A 331 28.43 -22.26 -48.14
C SER A 331 28.17 -23.44 -49.06
N PRO A 332 28.11 -23.26 -50.39
CA PRO A 332 27.84 -24.35 -51.31
C PRO A 332 28.81 -25.48 -50.99
N LEU A 333 28.26 -26.62 -50.57
CA LEU A 333 29.00 -27.82 -50.28
C LEU A 333 29.69 -28.25 -51.57
N LEU A 334 30.97 -27.90 -51.70
CA LEU A 334 31.81 -28.27 -52.83
C LEU A 334 32.15 -29.76 -52.65
N GLY A 335 31.40 -30.62 -53.35
CA GLY A 335 31.73 -32.04 -53.47
C GLY A 335 30.52 -32.96 -53.39
N ALA A 336 29.71 -33.01 -54.44
CA ALA A 336 28.90 -34.18 -54.75
C ALA A 336 29.46 -34.81 -56.02
N ALA A 337 30.09 -35.97 -55.83
CA ALA A 337 30.51 -36.89 -56.88
C ALA A 337 29.29 -37.46 -57.62
N ALA A 338 29.54 -37.83 -58.87
CA ALA A 338 28.61 -38.38 -59.86
C ALA A 338 27.97 -39.73 -59.43
N PRO A 339 26.92 -40.20 -60.14
CA PRO A 339 25.93 -41.14 -59.65
C PRO A 339 26.37 -42.61 -59.81
N VAL A 340 26.01 -43.45 -58.85
CA VAL A 340 26.04 -44.91 -58.99
C VAL A 340 24.62 -45.41 -59.21
N ALA A 341 24.49 -46.20 -60.28
CA ALA A 341 23.26 -46.79 -60.78
C ALA A 341 22.73 -47.93 -59.90
N GLY A 342 21.39 -47.99 -59.79
CA GLY A 342 20.62 -49.23 -59.85
C GLY A 342 20.42 -50.04 -58.56
N SER A 343 19.17 -50.13 -58.10
CA SER A 343 18.47 -51.42 -58.04
C SER A 343 16.97 -51.23 -57.79
N GLN A 344 16.21 -52.13 -58.42
CA GLN A 344 14.76 -52.19 -58.54
C GLN A 344 14.10 -52.54 -57.20
N GLY A 345 12.90 -52.01 -56.96
CA GLY A 345 12.05 -52.35 -55.82
C GLY A 345 11.16 -53.59 -56.05
N PRO A 346 10.36 -53.96 -55.05
CA PRO A 346 9.14 -54.74 -55.27
C PRO A 346 7.87 -53.98 -54.83
N THR A 347 6.97 -53.82 -55.81
CA THR A 347 5.52 -54.09 -55.76
C THR A 347 4.77 -53.93 -54.43
N GLY A 348 3.85 -52.95 -54.38
CA GLY A 348 2.71 -52.95 -53.47
C GLY A 348 1.48 -53.67 -54.07
N PRO A 349 0.48 -54.02 -53.25
CA PRO A 349 -0.83 -54.42 -53.75
C PRO A 349 -1.79 -53.23 -53.85
N ALA A 350 -2.68 -53.37 -54.85
CA ALA A 350 -3.64 -52.40 -55.33
C ALA A 350 -5.03 -52.54 -54.70
N GLY A 351 -5.79 -51.44 -54.80
CA GLY A 351 -7.24 -51.43 -54.99
C GLY A 351 -8.07 -50.95 -53.79
N LYS A 352 -9.21 -50.29 -53.94
CA LYS A 352 -9.99 -49.77 -55.09
C LYS A 352 -11.06 -48.81 -54.50
N ASP A 353 -11.36 -47.76 -55.25
CA ASP A 353 -12.68 -47.21 -55.65
C ASP A 353 -13.86 -47.23 -54.64
N GLY A 354 -14.70 -46.21 -54.48
CA GLY A 354 -14.89 -44.96 -55.22
C GLY A 354 -16.17 -44.22 -54.77
N ALA A 355 -16.42 -43.07 -55.42
CA ALA A 355 -17.66 -42.26 -55.50
C ALA A 355 -18.27 -41.75 -54.16
N GLU A 356 -18.81 -40.54 -54.03
CA GLU A 356 -19.89 -39.96 -54.83
C GLU A 356 -20.10 -38.46 -54.51
N TYR A 357 -20.82 -37.80 -55.42
CA TYR A 357 -21.13 -36.38 -55.61
C TYR A 357 -21.70 -35.57 -54.42
N GLY A 358 -21.45 -34.25 -54.45
CA GLY A 358 -22.31 -33.25 -53.78
C GLY A 358 -21.69 -31.86 -53.61
N ASN A 359 -21.80 -30.99 -54.62
CA ASN A 359 -21.45 -29.56 -54.55
C ASN A 359 -22.66 -28.71 -54.05
N PRO A 360 -22.47 -27.39 -53.75
CA PRO A 360 -23.09 -26.69 -52.61
C PRO A 360 -24.28 -25.79 -53.01
N PRO A 361 -24.98 -25.17 -52.03
CA PRO A 361 -25.71 -23.92 -52.24
C PRO A 361 -24.97 -22.75 -51.57
N THR A 362 -24.45 -21.80 -52.33
CA THR A 362 -25.08 -20.53 -52.78
C THR A 362 -25.25 -19.44 -51.72
N GLU A 363 -24.77 -18.27 -52.15
CA GLU A 363 -24.81 -16.96 -51.54
C GLU A 363 -26.23 -16.51 -51.14
N GLY A 364 -26.30 -15.81 -50.01
CA GLY A 364 -27.45 -15.00 -49.61
C GLY A 364 -26.97 -13.67 -49.02
N LYS A 365 -26.92 -12.63 -49.85
CA LYS A 365 -26.96 -11.21 -49.44
C LYS A 365 -28.35 -10.91 -48.87
N ILE A 366 -28.46 -10.31 -47.67
CA ILE A 366 -29.56 -9.38 -47.32
C ILE A 366 -29.05 -8.30 -46.36
N ASP A 367 -29.05 -7.08 -46.90
CA ASP A 367 -29.45 -5.77 -46.39
C ASP A 367 -29.06 -5.25 -44.99
N VAL A 368 -28.32 -4.15 -45.08
CA VAL A 368 -28.20 -3.03 -44.14
C VAL A 368 -29.57 -2.39 -43.93
N ALA A 369 -30.07 -2.40 -42.69
CA ALA A 369 -31.15 -1.52 -42.25
C ALA A 369 -30.69 -0.66 -41.07
N LYS A 370 -30.78 0.66 -41.30
CA LYS A 370 -30.71 1.74 -40.31
C LYS A 370 -31.67 1.50 -39.15
N ALA A 371 -31.24 1.80 -37.93
CA ALA A 371 -32.13 2.20 -36.84
C ALA A 371 -31.63 3.55 -36.27
N GLN A 372 -32.30 4.62 -36.69
CA GLN A 372 -32.37 5.89 -35.96
C GLN A 372 -33.57 5.82 -35.02
N LEU A 373 -33.35 6.30 -33.79
CA LEU A 373 -34.26 7.02 -32.87
C LEU A 373 -35.71 6.55 -32.75
N ASP A 374 -36.11 6.22 -31.53
CA ASP A 374 -37.18 7.00 -30.87
C ASP A 374 -37.14 6.85 -29.34
N SER A 375 -37.08 8.00 -28.67
CA SER A 375 -37.49 8.19 -27.28
C SER A 375 -38.98 7.92 -27.17
N LYS A 376 -39.40 7.16 -26.15
CA LYS A 376 -40.72 7.38 -25.55
C LYS A 376 -40.78 6.95 -24.10
N GLU A 377 -41.18 7.92 -23.28
CA GLU A 377 -41.71 7.77 -21.94
C GLU A 377 -42.86 6.76 -21.87
N SER A 378 -42.83 5.94 -20.83
CA SER A 378 -43.98 5.45 -20.04
C SER A 378 -43.36 4.65 -18.90
N GLY A 379 -43.76 4.74 -17.64
CA GLY A 379 -45.03 5.16 -17.09
C GLY A 379 -45.19 4.34 -15.81
N LEU A 380 -45.37 5.05 -14.70
CA LEU A 380 -46.11 4.68 -13.50
C LEU A 380 -46.70 3.25 -13.47
N VAL A 381 -46.20 2.41 -12.55
CA VAL A 381 -47.01 1.35 -11.95
C VAL A 381 -46.97 1.54 -10.44
N THR A 382 -48.05 2.12 -9.94
CA THR A 382 -48.46 2.07 -8.54
C THR A 382 -49.14 0.74 -8.30
N ASP A 383 -48.65 -0.05 -7.34
CA ASP A 383 -49.48 -1.06 -6.68
C ASP A 383 -49.81 -0.59 -5.26
N LYS A 384 -51.11 -0.64 -5.01
CA LYS A 384 -51.83 -0.22 -3.84
C LYS A 384 -52.19 -1.43 -2.97
N ASN A 385 -52.39 -1.12 -1.70
CA ASN A 385 -53.30 -1.72 -0.71
C ASN A 385 -52.76 -2.79 0.24
N GLY A 386 -52.98 -2.49 1.53
CA GLY A 386 -52.71 -3.29 2.70
C GLY A 386 -52.97 -2.45 3.95
N ASP A 387 -54.23 -2.13 4.18
CA ASP A 387 -54.79 -1.26 5.21
C ASP A 387 -54.42 -1.62 6.66
N ARG A 388 -54.22 -0.59 7.51
CA ARG A 388 -54.85 -0.54 8.84
C ARG A 388 -54.86 0.87 9.43
N GLU A 389 -56.08 1.33 9.69
CA GLU A 389 -56.47 2.51 10.46
C GLU A 389 -56.01 2.45 11.92
N ALA A 390 -55.67 3.61 12.50
CA ALA A 390 -56.44 4.26 13.56
C ALA A 390 -55.78 5.59 13.98
N ASP A 391 -56.55 6.67 13.88
CA ASP A 391 -56.76 7.78 14.84
C ASP A 391 -55.60 8.27 15.73
N ALA A 392 -55.46 9.54 16.09
CA ALA A 392 -56.13 10.82 15.82
C ALA A 392 -55.25 11.88 16.54
N GLY A 393 -55.29 13.15 16.11
CA GLY A 393 -54.69 14.23 16.91
C GLY A 393 -54.31 15.47 16.12
N LEU A 394 -55.31 16.26 15.77
CA LEU A 394 -55.22 17.66 15.38
C LEU A 394 -54.51 18.50 16.47
N ASP A 395 -53.64 19.42 16.09
CA ASP A 395 -53.96 20.85 16.30
C ASP A 395 -53.04 21.79 15.51
N ALA A 396 -53.70 22.82 14.97
CA ALA A 396 -53.15 23.88 14.17
C ALA A 396 -52.90 25.13 15.02
N SER A 397 -51.84 25.88 14.70
CA SER A 397 -51.73 27.35 14.79
C SER A 397 -50.29 27.70 14.39
N GLY A 398 -50.00 28.61 13.47
CA GLY A 398 -50.65 29.91 13.26
C GLY A 398 -49.83 30.96 14.01
N GLY A 399 -48.82 31.56 13.35
CA GLY A 399 -47.93 32.53 14.00
C GLY A 399 -47.10 33.33 13.01
N LYS A 400 -47.75 34.32 12.41
CA LYS A 400 -47.18 35.42 11.63
C LYS A 400 -46.47 36.39 12.59
N ALA A 401 -45.27 36.86 12.29
CA ALA A 401 -44.74 38.09 12.87
C ALA A 401 -43.74 38.77 11.90
N ASP A 402 -44.18 39.90 11.38
CA ASP A 402 -43.36 40.95 10.78
C ASP A 402 -42.43 41.57 11.83
N VAL A 403 -41.14 41.78 11.54
CA VAL A 403 -40.33 42.82 12.20
C VAL A 403 -39.27 43.39 11.23
N VAL A 404 -39.55 44.60 10.77
CA VAL A 404 -38.70 45.82 10.69
C VAL A 404 -37.29 45.71 10.11
N SER A 405 -37.11 46.39 8.98
CA SER A 405 -35.84 46.86 8.43
C SER A 405 -35.52 48.27 8.93
N GLU A 406 -34.35 48.45 9.53
CA GLU A 406 -33.57 49.69 9.66
C GLU A 406 -32.09 49.27 9.50
N GLY A 407 -31.15 49.94 8.83
CA GLY A 407 -31.01 51.34 8.46
C GLY A 407 -29.68 51.87 9.03
N GLY A 408 -28.64 52.00 8.19
CA GLY A 408 -27.35 52.68 8.50
C GLY A 408 -26.34 51.85 9.32
N ASN A 409 -25.03 52.06 9.28
CA ASN A 409 -24.28 53.27 8.96
C ASN A 409 -22.85 52.89 8.51
N GLY A 410 -22.29 53.68 7.59
CA GLY A 410 -20.92 53.55 7.12
C GLY A 410 -19.90 54.13 8.10
N GLY A 411 -18.76 53.46 8.24
CA GLY A 411 -17.61 53.92 9.02
C GLY A 411 -16.31 53.62 8.30
N LYS A 412 -15.75 54.64 7.63
CA LYS A 412 -14.37 54.67 7.13
C LYS A 412 -13.42 54.68 8.32
N SER A 413 -12.42 53.80 8.34
CA SER A 413 -11.27 53.90 9.25
C SER A 413 -9.98 54.07 8.43
N GLN A 414 -9.20 55.04 8.91
CA GLN A 414 -8.05 55.65 8.27
C GLN A 414 -6.85 54.71 8.22
N GLU A 415 -6.16 54.79 7.09
CA GLU A 415 -4.83 54.27 6.82
C GLU A 415 -3.79 55.21 7.47
N SER A 416 -3.00 54.69 8.42
CA SER A 416 -1.86 55.39 8.99
C SER A 416 -0.57 54.68 8.56
N ALA A 417 0.16 55.35 7.68
CA ALA A 417 1.52 55.01 7.29
C ALA A 417 2.49 55.28 8.46
N GLN A 418 3.38 54.31 8.74
CA GLN A 418 4.63 54.58 9.43
C GLN A 418 5.79 53.90 8.70
N ASP A 419 6.67 54.77 8.22
CA ASP A 419 8.03 54.52 7.78
C ASP A 419 8.83 53.74 8.83
N LYS A 420 9.58 52.71 8.38
CA LYS A 420 10.95 52.52 8.87
C LYS A 420 11.83 51.78 7.87
N LYS A 421 12.87 52.53 7.50
CA LYS A 421 14.04 52.20 6.67
C LYS A 421 15.06 51.37 7.46
N THR A 422 16.05 50.82 6.73
CA THR A 422 17.36 50.22 7.11
C THR A 422 17.36 48.69 6.97
N VAL A 423 17.81 48.11 5.84
CA VAL A 423 19.20 47.86 5.38
C VAL A 423 19.97 46.96 6.35
N ASP A 424 20.19 45.68 5.99
CA ASP A 424 21.55 45.21 5.70
C ASP A 424 21.62 43.80 5.08
N GLN A 425 22.77 43.60 4.43
CA GLN A 425 23.24 42.59 3.49
C GLN A 425 23.15 41.13 3.96
N ALA A 426 22.76 40.23 3.04
CA ALA A 426 23.00 38.79 3.16
C ALA A 426 24.22 38.40 2.30
N GLN A 427 25.30 38.00 2.96
CA GLN A 427 26.45 37.35 2.34
C GLN A 427 26.17 35.85 2.17
N THR A 428 26.28 35.39 0.94
CA THR A 428 26.41 33.99 0.54
C THR A 428 27.74 33.42 1.04
N VAL A 429 27.69 32.26 1.71
CA VAL A 429 28.88 31.46 2.04
C VAL A 429 28.65 30.02 1.58
N ASP A 430 29.49 29.62 0.62
CA ASP A 430 29.73 28.25 0.17
C ASP A 430 30.26 27.37 1.32
N GLY A 431 29.80 26.11 1.39
CA GLY A 431 30.22 25.17 2.43
C GLY A 431 30.13 23.71 2.00
N ARG A 432 31.25 23.21 1.48
CA ARG A 432 31.59 21.82 1.13
C ARG A 432 30.98 20.72 2.00
N SER A 433 30.50 19.69 1.30
CA SER A 433 30.28 18.32 1.76
C SER A 433 31.62 17.61 2.07
N PRO A 434 31.64 16.72 3.08
CA PRO A 434 32.53 15.56 3.05
C PRO A 434 31.75 14.23 3.11
N ASP A 435 32.06 13.39 2.13
CA ASP A 435 31.74 11.97 2.08
C ASP A 435 32.28 11.21 3.31
N GLY A 436 31.44 10.38 3.91
CA GLY A 436 31.81 9.47 4.98
C GLY A 436 31.12 8.12 4.77
N ALA A 437 31.83 7.19 4.14
CA ALA A 437 31.42 5.81 3.93
C ALA A 437 31.33 5.06 5.27
N LEU A 438 30.16 4.48 5.56
CA LEU A 438 29.93 3.59 6.71
C LEU A 438 29.54 2.21 6.18
N GLN A 439 30.45 1.25 6.34
CA GLN A 439 30.19 -0.18 6.15
C GLN A 439 29.17 -0.65 7.19
N GLN A 440 28.04 -1.19 6.73
CA GLN A 440 27.04 -1.81 7.59
C GLN A 440 27.41 -3.28 7.86
N LEU A 441 27.60 -3.60 9.14
CA LEU A 441 27.66 -4.96 9.67
C LEU A 441 26.23 -5.47 9.91
N THR A 442 25.83 -6.51 9.19
CA THR A 442 24.53 -7.17 9.36
C THR A 442 24.54 -8.04 10.62
N ILE A 443 23.74 -7.68 11.63
CA ILE A 443 23.49 -8.48 12.83
C ILE A 443 22.05 -9.01 12.77
N ALA A 444 21.90 -10.33 12.64
CA ALA A 444 20.62 -11.02 12.80
C ALA A 444 20.25 -11.11 14.29
N LYS A 445 18.96 -10.93 14.62
CA LYS A 445 18.42 -11.24 15.96
C LYS A 445 17.11 -12.05 15.90
N PRO A 446 16.83 -12.81 16.97
CA PRO A 446 15.83 -13.88 17.00
C PRO A 446 14.45 -13.39 17.46
N SER A 447 13.44 -14.19 17.14
CA SER A 447 12.02 -14.01 17.43
C SER A 447 11.59 -14.90 18.61
N ASP A 448 10.81 -14.33 19.53
CA ASP A 448 10.14 -15.03 20.64
C ASP A 448 8.62 -15.02 20.45
N THR A 449 7.98 -16.19 20.36
CA THR A 449 6.75 -16.61 21.11
C THR A 449 6.33 -18.04 20.72
N PRO A 450 5.63 -18.79 21.61
CA PRO A 450 5.67 -20.25 21.64
C PRO A 450 4.58 -20.91 20.79
N GLY A 451 4.99 -21.76 19.85
CA GLY A 451 4.11 -22.65 19.09
C GLY A 451 4.95 -23.78 18.48
N THR A 452 4.61 -25.01 18.81
CA THR A 452 5.35 -26.25 18.52
C THR A 452 5.68 -26.47 17.04
N GLY A 453 6.97 -26.67 16.72
CA GLY A 453 7.45 -27.18 15.42
C GLY A 453 8.89 -26.83 15.09
N LYS A 454 9.87 -27.47 15.74
CA LYS A 454 11.31 -27.35 15.40
C LYS A 454 11.59 -27.94 14.01
N GLN A 455 12.05 -27.12 13.07
CA GLN A 455 12.98 -27.58 12.02
C GLN A 455 14.35 -26.97 12.33
N VAL A 456 15.23 -27.80 12.89
CA VAL A 456 16.64 -27.47 13.06
C VAL A 456 17.38 -28.10 11.88
N GLY A 457 18.12 -27.29 11.11
CA GLY A 457 18.88 -27.79 9.96
C GLY A 457 19.92 -28.83 10.39
N LYS A 458 19.79 -30.05 9.87
CA LYS A 458 20.76 -31.14 10.06
C LYS A 458 21.97 -30.92 9.15
N TYR A 459 23.16 -31.29 9.60
CA TYR A 459 24.36 -31.33 8.76
C TYR A 459 25.12 -32.64 8.97
N CYS A 460 25.77 -33.12 7.91
CA CYS A 460 26.60 -34.33 7.95
C CYS A 460 28.01 -33.98 8.44
N ASN A 461 28.51 -34.71 9.44
CA ASN A 461 29.94 -34.67 9.76
C ASN A 461 30.72 -35.65 8.89
N ASP A 462 32.02 -35.38 8.75
CA ASP A 462 32.99 -36.04 7.87
C ASP A 462 32.77 -37.57 7.75
N CYS A 463 32.45 -38.05 6.54
CA CYS A 463 31.96 -39.40 6.25
C CYS A 463 33.02 -40.51 6.33
N ARG A 464 34.18 -40.29 6.95
CA ARG A 464 35.30 -41.25 6.93
C ARG A 464 35.04 -42.55 7.69
N ASN A 465 34.08 -42.57 8.63
CA ASN A 465 33.79 -43.74 9.46
C ASN A 465 32.38 -44.35 9.26
N CYS A 466 31.54 -43.84 8.35
CA CYS A 466 30.24 -44.45 8.07
C CYS A 466 30.45 -45.58 7.01
N GLN A 467 30.94 -46.76 7.42
CA GLN A 467 31.28 -47.86 6.51
C GLN A 467 30.07 -48.54 5.82
N ASN A 468 28.84 -48.31 6.29
CA ASN A 468 27.60 -48.82 5.67
C ASN A 468 26.53 -47.71 5.62
N CYS A 469 26.57 -46.86 4.59
CA CYS A 469 25.59 -45.80 4.39
C CYS A 469 24.25 -46.33 3.83
N GLU A 470 23.45 -47.02 4.64
CA GLU A 470 22.06 -47.40 4.31
C GLU A 470 21.07 -46.21 4.31
N CYS A 471 21.56 -44.98 4.52
CA CYS A 471 20.75 -43.76 4.59
C CYS A 471 20.48 -43.12 3.21
N GLY A 472 20.92 -43.72 2.09
CA GLY A 472 20.62 -43.22 0.74
C GLY A 472 21.40 -41.97 0.29
N CYS A 473 22.32 -41.44 1.09
CA CYS A 473 23.04 -40.20 0.80
C CYS A 473 24.26 -40.40 -0.16
N ARG A 474 24.07 -41.11 -1.29
CA ARG A 474 25.14 -41.42 -2.27
C ARG A 474 25.11 -40.45 -3.46
N SER A 475 26.04 -39.51 -3.51
CA SER A 475 26.29 -38.70 -4.71
C SER A 475 27.15 -39.50 -5.69
N GLY A 476 26.72 -39.62 -6.95
CA GLY A 476 27.49 -40.23 -8.03
C GLY A 476 28.70 -39.36 -8.40
N GLY A 477 29.82 -39.54 -7.72
CA GLY A 477 31.08 -38.84 -8.00
C GLY A 477 32.13 -39.13 -6.93
N SER A 478 33.40 -39.23 -7.32
CA SER A 478 34.54 -39.65 -6.48
C SER A 478 34.94 -38.68 -5.37
N GLU A 479 34.24 -37.56 -5.19
CA GLU A 479 34.43 -36.61 -4.08
C GLU A 479 33.09 -36.36 -3.38
N GLY A 480 32.72 -37.29 -2.49
CA GLY A 480 31.42 -37.31 -1.82
C GLY A 480 31.20 -36.16 -0.85
N ARG A 481 30.50 -35.10 -1.29
CA ARG A 481 29.77 -34.20 -0.39
C ARG A 481 28.36 -34.75 -0.17
N CYS A 482 27.94 -34.87 1.09
CA CYS A 482 26.56 -35.21 1.44
C CYS A 482 25.63 -34.02 1.16
N ILE A 483 24.46 -34.28 0.57
CA ILE A 483 23.38 -33.31 0.39
C ILE A 483 22.38 -33.49 1.56
N PRO A 484 22.28 -32.55 2.51
CA PRO A 484 21.46 -32.70 3.72
C PRO A 484 19.99 -33.00 3.44
N ASP A 485 19.45 -32.44 2.35
CA ASP A 485 18.02 -32.52 2.01
C ASP A 485 17.56 -33.90 1.54
N GLN A 486 18.49 -34.85 1.31
CA GLN A 486 18.17 -36.20 0.84
C GLN A 486 18.19 -37.26 1.95
N CYS A 487 18.62 -36.94 3.17
CA CYS A 487 18.67 -37.92 4.24
C CYS A 487 17.30 -37.98 4.97
N THR A 488 16.39 -38.83 4.47
CA THR A 488 14.98 -38.93 4.92
C THR A 488 14.75 -39.89 6.08
N LYS A 489 15.77 -40.65 6.53
CA LYS A 489 15.64 -41.60 7.64
C LYS A 489 15.89 -40.92 9.01
N PRO A 490 14.98 -41.06 9.98
CA PRO A 490 15.10 -40.40 11.29
C PRO A 490 16.27 -40.90 12.16
N ASP A 491 16.73 -42.14 11.97
CA ASP A 491 17.77 -42.78 12.82
C ASP A 491 19.19 -42.78 12.21
N CYS A 492 19.48 -41.89 11.26
CA CYS A 492 20.80 -41.87 10.63
C CYS A 492 21.87 -41.29 11.58
N GLN A 493 22.75 -42.16 12.11
CA GLN A 493 23.86 -41.79 13.01
C GLN A 493 24.79 -40.69 12.46
N CYS A 494 24.85 -40.51 11.14
CA CYS A 494 25.75 -39.53 10.51
C CYS A 494 25.17 -38.08 10.52
N CYS A 495 23.93 -37.87 10.99
CA CYS A 495 23.29 -36.54 11.13
C CYS A 495 23.18 -36.14 12.61
N LYS A 496 23.91 -35.10 13.04
CA LYS A 496 23.87 -34.62 14.44
C LYS A 496 23.17 -33.27 14.54
N ASP A 497 22.22 -33.15 15.46
CA ASP A 497 21.56 -31.88 15.76
C ASP A 497 22.51 -30.91 16.47
N ARG A 498 22.42 -29.62 16.12
CA ARG A 498 23.29 -28.56 16.62
C ARG A 498 22.92 -28.15 18.06
N GLY A 499 23.21 -29.01 19.03
CA GLY A 499 23.15 -28.70 20.46
C GLY A 499 24.43 -28.02 20.96
N GLY A 500 24.71 -26.81 20.48
CA GLY A 500 25.80 -25.99 21.03
C GLY A 500 25.28 -25.13 22.17
N THR A 501 25.64 -25.45 23.41
CA THR A 501 25.37 -24.62 24.60
C THR A 501 26.11 -23.30 24.46
N VAL A 502 25.42 -22.21 24.13
CA VAL A 502 25.98 -20.86 24.29
C VAL A 502 26.13 -20.62 25.79
N PRO A 503 27.29 -20.17 26.30
CA PRO A 503 27.46 -19.90 27.72
C PRO A 503 26.38 -18.91 28.18
N SER A 504 25.60 -19.28 29.19
CA SER A 504 24.50 -18.47 29.75
C SER A 504 24.93 -17.05 30.10
N VAL A 505 26.21 -16.85 30.42
CA VAL A 505 26.83 -15.54 30.70
C VAL A 505 26.81 -14.60 29.48
N ASN A 506 27.06 -15.11 28.26
CA ASN A 506 27.05 -14.28 27.06
C ASN A 506 25.64 -13.85 26.65
N ALA A 507 24.65 -14.74 26.85
CA ALA A 507 23.25 -14.39 26.63
C ALA A 507 22.80 -13.29 27.61
N PHE A 508 23.11 -13.45 28.90
CA PHE A 508 22.74 -12.49 29.93
C PHE A 508 23.39 -11.11 29.74
N LEU A 509 24.70 -11.07 29.42
CA LEU A 509 25.40 -9.82 29.13
C LEU A 509 24.83 -9.11 27.88
N SER A 510 24.49 -9.87 26.83
CA SER A 510 23.94 -9.30 25.61
C SER A 510 22.53 -8.72 25.80
N GLN A 511 21.71 -9.34 26.66
CA GLN A 511 20.39 -8.84 27.01
C GLN A 511 20.48 -7.62 27.94
N GLY A 512 21.35 -7.65 28.95
CA GLY A 512 21.59 -6.51 29.83
C GLY A 512 22.08 -5.26 29.08
N LEU A 513 23.00 -5.44 28.12
CA LEU A 513 23.51 -4.33 27.29
C LEU A 513 22.40 -3.69 26.44
N MET A 514 21.49 -4.50 25.87
CA MET A 514 20.38 -3.97 25.06
C MET A 514 19.39 -3.13 25.87
N ILE A 515 19.13 -3.53 27.13
CA ILE A 515 18.27 -2.77 28.04
C ILE A 515 18.91 -1.42 28.38
N ILE A 516 20.20 -1.41 28.71
CA ILE A 516 20.95 -0.17 29.00
C ILE A 516 20.94 0.77 27.79
N LEU A 517 21.14 0.25 26.57
CA LEU A 517 21.11 1.04 25.33
C LEU A 517 19.71 1.60 25.02
N ALA A 518 18.64 0.87 25.36
CA ALA A 518 17.27 1.33 25.15
C ALA A 518 16.91 2.53 26.05
N PHE A 519 17.30 2.50 27.33
CA PHE A 519 17.02 3.59 28.27
C PHE A 519 17.92 4.82 28.07
N THR A 520 19.20 4.60 27.74
CA THR A 520 20.14 5.70 27.45
C THR A 520 19.82 6.41 26.12
N GLY A 521 19.27 5.69 25.13
CA GLY A 521 18.95 6.21 23.80
C GLY A 521 17.88 7.31 23.80
N ASP A 522 16.78 7.15 24.54
CA ASP A 522 15.67 8.12 24.50
C ASP A 522 16.02 9.45 25.19
N GLY A 523 16.72 9.38 26.32
CA GLY A 523 17.23 10.57 27.01
C GLY A 523 18.28 11.33 26.20
N TYR A 524 19.17 10.60 25.53
CA TYR A 524 20.20 11.18 24.66
C TYR A 524 19.59 11.87 23.45
N LEU A 525 18.63 11.25 22.76
CA LEU A 525 17.99 11.82 21.56
C LEU A 525 17.19 13.09 21.88
N LYS A 526 16.45 13.11 22.99
CA LYS A 526 15.73 14.32 23.45
C LYS A 526 16.67 15.47 23.77
N THR A 527 17.82 15.17 24.38
CA THR A 527 18.84 16.19 24.66
C THR A 527 19.52 16.65 23.38
N TYR A 528 19.83 15.72 22.47
CA TYR A 528 20.42 16.04 21.18
C TYR A 528 19.56 17.02 20.39
N SER A 529 18.27 16.73 20.24
CA SER A 529 17.33 17.62 19.56
C SER A 529 17.24 19.01 20.19
N LYS A 530 17.37 19.12 21.52
CA LYS A 530 17.29 20.41 22.23
C LYS A 530 18.54 21.27 22.10
N TYR A 531 19.72 20.67 21.95
CA TYR A 531 21.01 21.37 21.99
C TYR A 531 21.82 21.27 20.69
N GLU A 532 21.25 20.74 19.60
CA GLU A 532 21.91 20.59 18.31
C GLU A 532 22.50 21.91 17.78
N HIS A 533 21.81 23.04 18.01
CA HIS A 533 22.22 24.36 17.53
C HIS A 533 23.08 25.16 18.51
N ASP A 534 23.29 24.69 19.75
CA ASP A 534 24.09 25.39 20.76
C ASP A 534 24.91 24.40 21.58
N ARG A 535 26.03 23.96 20.98
CA ARG A 535 27.00 23.02 21.56
C ARG A 535 27.59 23.53 22.89
N SER A 536 27.51 24.83 23.17
CA SER A 536 28.04 25.43 24.39
C SER A 536 27.19 25.11 25.62
N LYS A 537 25.90 24.79 25.44
CA LYS A 537 24.93 24.45 26.49
C LYS A 537 24.77 22.94 26.72
N TRP A 538 25.62 22.12 26.11
CA TRP A 538 25.52 20.67 26.23
C TRP A 538 25.72 20.24 27.70
N PRO A 539 24.78 19.52 28.33
CA PRO A 539 24.79 19.26 29.77
C PRO A 539 26.02 18.46 30.26
N THR A 540 26.66 17.72 29.36
CA THR A 540 27.88 16.95 29.66
C THR A 540 29.14 17.55 29.02
N LYS A 541 29.14 18.83 28.60
CA LYS A 541 30.27 19.47 27.90
C LYS A 541 31.59 19.36 28.66
N ASP A 542 31.55 19.52 29.98
CA ASP A 542 32.74 19.51 30.85
C ASP A 542 32.93 18.15 31.55
N PHE A 543 32.21 17.11 31.14
CA PHE A 543 32.26 15.79 31.78
C PHE A 543 33.25 14.90 31.03
N GLY A 544 34.17 14.27 31.76
CA GLY A 544 34.99 13.17 31.22
C GLY A 544 34.13 11.93 30.90
N PHE A 545 34.67 10.99 30.12
CA PHE A 545 33.97 9.81 29.60
C PHE A 545 33.06 9.12 30.64
N TRP A 546 33.61 8.77 31.81
CA TRP A 546 32.86 8.07 32.87
C TRP A 546 31.76 8.93 33.53
N LYS A 547 31.96 10.24 33.67
CA LYS A 547 30.93 11.15 34.19
C LYS A 547 29.81 11.35 33.17
N SER A 548 30.15 11.40 31.89
CA SER A 548 29.15 11.49 30.82
C SER A 548 28.30 10.21 30.75
N LEU A 549 28.90 9.03 30.89
CA LEU A 549 28.16 7.77 30.90
C LEU A 549 27.18 7.70 32.08
N ARG A 550 27.62 8.08 33.29
CA ARG A 550 26.78 8.12 34.49
C ARG A 550 25.64 9.15 34.45
N TYR A 551 25.75 10.18 33.60
CA TYR A 551 24.68 11.16 33.44
C TYR A 551 23.51 10.60 32.61
N TRP A 552 23.80 9.65 31.71
CA TRP A 552 22.80 9.06 30.80
C TRP A 552 22.27 7.69 31.25
N THR A 553 23.00 6.98 32.11
CA THR A 553 22.57 5.74 32.78
C THR A 553 21.88 6.03 34.09
#